data_AF-A0A0F9DRC6-F1
#
_entry.id   AF-A0A0F9DRC6-F1
#
_cell.length_a   1.000
_cell.length_b   1.000
_cell.length_c   1.000
_cell.angle_alpha   90.00
_cell.angle_beta   90.00
_cell.angle_gamma   90.00
#
_symmetry.space_group_name_H-M   'P 1'
#
loop_
_entity.id
_entity.type
_entity.pdbx_description
1 polymer ?
#
loop_
_entity_poly.entity_id
_entity_poly.type
_entity_poly.pdbx_seq_one_letter_code
_entity_poly.pdbx_strand_id
1 'polypeptide(L)'
;MHIVTQSISKDEPCHGLYDGPRNIPRKGHRWVQAVYVIRDDAIAEYLEDIGPASDYARIQPMMIPSFGENTVAQLQEFALKNRHDEYWAKRVDEMLAESTLIEDHLRQFEVDREVIRNRSHFGPGIAAQRNGYPRKAAREHGRST
;
A
#
# COMPACT_ATOMS: atom_id res chain seq x y z
N MET A 1 -14.37 -22.83 9.50
CA MET A 1 -14.18 -22.72 10.96
C MET A 1 -12.79 -22.15 11.18
N HIS A 2 -12.64 -21.05 11.93
CA HIS A 2 -11.32 -20.50 12.27
C HIS A 2 -10.81 -21.22 13.51
N ILE A 3 -9.70 -21.96 13.38
CA ILE A 3 -9.09 -22.69 14.49
C ILE A 3 -7.83 -21.92 14.89
N VAL A 4 -7.72 -21.59 16.17
CA VAL A 4 -6.53 -20.93 16.72
C VAL A 4 -5.70 -21.97 17.46
N THR A 5 -4.40 -21.98 17.21
CA THR A 5 -3.44 -22.76 18.00
C THR A 5 -2.57 -21.85 18.86
N GLN A 6 -2.17 -22.36 20.03
CA GLN A 6 -1.29 -21.65 20.96
C GLN A 6 0.20 -21.94 20.73
N SER A 7 0.52 -23.00 19.98
CA SER A 7 1.89 -23.41 19.70
C SER A 7 2.00 -24.04 18.32
N ILE A 8 3.22 -24.00 17.78
CA ILE A 8 3.63 -24.57 16.49
C ILE A 8 5.00 -25.22 16.65
N SER A 9 5.28 -26.26 15.88
CA SER A 9 6.63 -26.82 15.77
C SER A 9 7.32 -26.29 14.51
N LYS A 10 8.65 -26.13 14.58
CA LYS A 10 9.47 -25.70 13.44
C LYS A 10 9.40 -26.66 12.25
N ASP A 11 9.27 -27.95 12.54
CA ASP A 11 9.23 -29.02 11.55
C ASP A 11 7.80 -29.38 11.12
N GLU A 12 6.78 -28.68 11.65
CA GLU A 12 5.38 -28.92 11.28
C GLU A 12 5.14 -28.52 9.82
N PRO A 13 4.36 -29.30 9.06
CA PRO A 13 3.95 -28.91 7.71
C PRO A 13 3.07 -27.65 7.77
N CYS A 14 3.40 -26.69 6.91
CA CYS A 14 2.75 -25.40 6.88
C CYS A 14 1.83 -25.28 5.66
N HIS A 15 0.63 -24.75 5.87
CA HIS A 15 -0.30 -24.32 4.81
C HIS A 15 0.02 -22.89 4.30
N GLY A 16 0.91 -22.18 4.98
CA GLY A 16 1.36 -20.88 4.54
C GLY A 16 1.59 -19.92 5.67
N LEU A 17 2.03 -18.73 5.31
CA LEU A 17 2.40 -17.69 6.25
C LEU A 17 2.01 -16.33 5.70
N TYR A 18 1.40 -15.51 6.54
CA TYR A 18 1.18 -14.10 6.29
C TYR A 18 2.06 -13.28 7.25
N ASP A 19 2.86 -12.37 6.71
CA ASP A 19 3.71 -11.45 7.47
C ASP A 19 3.33 -10.02 7.10
N GLY A 20 2.70 -9.28 8.02
CA GLY A 20 2.15 -7.98 7.68
C GLY A 20 1.33 -7.30 8.77
N PRO A 21 0.81 -6.09 8.49
CA PRO A 21 0.07 -5.32 9.46
C PRO A 21 -1.34 -5.89 9.67
N ARG A 22 -1.72 -6.12 10.94
CA ARG A 22 -3.10 -6.40 11.35
C ARG A 22 -3.52 -5.52 12.52
N ASN A 23 -4.81 -5.25 12.61
CA ASN A 23 -5.37 -4.60 13.79
C ASN A 23 -5.63 -5.67 14.86
N ILE A 24 -4.92 -5.59 15.98
CA ILE A 24 -5.11 -6.49 17.12
C ILE A 24 -5.98 -5.77 18.17
N PRO A 25 -7.08 -6.38 18.64
CA PRO A 25 -7.90 -5.82 19.71
C PRO A 25 -7.05 -5.36 20.90
N ARG A 26 -7.28 -4.13 21.36
CA ARG A 26 -6.55 -3.48 22.49
C ARG A 26 -5.07 -3.15 22.25
N LYS A 27 -4.44 -3.62 21.17
CA LYS A 27 -3.04 -3.28 20.82
C LYS A 27 -2.92 -2.36 19.59
N GLY A 28 -3.99 -2.20 18.82
CA GLY A 28 -4.01 -1.35 17.63
C GLY A 28 -3.31 -2.01 16.43
N HIS A 29 -2.74 -1.19 15.55
CA HIS A 29 -2.03 -1.67 14.36
C HIS A 29 -0.67 -2.26 14.72
N ARG A 30 -0.55 -3.58 14.57
CA ARG A 30 0.64 -4.37 14.87
C ARG A 30 1.12 -5.08 13.62
N TRP A 31 2.41 -5.23 13.47
CA TRP A 31 2.99 -6.15 12.50
C TRP A 31 2.95 -7.56 13.10
N VAL A 32 2.37 -8.49 12.37
CA VAL A 32 2.16 -9.86 12.85
C VAL A 32 2.65 -10.87 11.84
N GLN A 33 3.08 -12.02 12.35
CA GLN A 33 3.32 -13.21 11.57
C GLN A 33 2.23 -14.23 11.91
N ALA A 34 1.31 -14.45 10.98
CA ALA A 34 0.28 -15.46 11.07
C ALA A 34 0.74 -16.71 10.29
N VAL A 35 0.99 -17.79 11.01
CA VAL A 35 1.41 -19.08 10.47
C VAL A 35 0.20 -20.01 10.43
N TYR A 36 -0.03 -20.65 9.30
CA TYR A 36 -1.15 -21.56 9.08
C TYR A 36 -0.63 -22.99 9.03
N VAL A 37 -0.96 -23.82 10.00
CA VAL A 37 -0.51 -25.23 10.07
C VAL A 37 -1.66 -26.20 9.81
N ILE A 38 -1.36 -27.38 9.30
CA ILE A 38 -2.34 -28.42 8.98
C ILE A 38 -2.41 -29.41 10.15
N ARG A 39 -3.57 -29.56 10.80
CA ARG A 39 -3.81 -30.50 11.90
C ARG A 39 -5.14 -31.19 11.72
N ASP A 40 -5.15 -32.52 11.69
CA ASP A 40 -6.35 -33.36 11.60
C ASP A 40 -7.34 -32.86 10.53
N ASP A 41 -6.83 -32.62 9.30
CA ASP A 41 -7.56 -32.11 8.13
C ASP A 41 -8.12 -30.68 8.25
N ALA A 42 -7.69 -29.91 9.25
CA ALA A 42 -8.05 -28.51 9.41
C ALA A 42 -6.82 -27.59 9.41
N ILE A 43 -7.03 -26.34 8.99
CA ILE A 43 -6.01 -25.29 9.03
C ILE A 43 -6.16 -24.54 10.35
N ALA A 44 -5.11 -24.57 11.17
CA ALA A 44 -5.02 -23.81 12.41
C ALA A 44 -4.09 -22.61 12.24
N GLU A 45 -4.50 -21.46 12.74
CA GLU A 45 -3.73 -20.23 12.74
C GLU A 45 -2.97 -20.06 14.07
N TYR A 46 -1.67 -19.85 13.97
CA TYR A 46 -0.81 -19.35 15.03
C TYR A 46 -0.45 -17.90 14.72
N LEU A 47 -0.64 -16.99 15.68
CA LEU A 47 -0.36 -15.57 15.47
C LEU A 47 0.74 -15.10 16.42
N GLU A 48 1.81 -14.60 15.84
CA GLU A 48 2.91 -13.97 16.56
C GLU A 48 2.86 -12.45 16.35
N ASP A 49 2.82 -11.70 17.45
CA ASP A 49 2.88 -10.25 17.45
C ASP A 49 4.35 -9.80 17.47
N ILE A 50 4.83 -9.27 16.34
CA ILE A 50 6.23 -8.91 16.17
C ILE A 50 6.49 -7.51 16.73
N GLY A 51 5.55 -6.57 16.58
CA GLY A 51 5.81 -5.18 16.93
C GLY A 51 4.74 -4.20 16.47
N PRO A 52 4.89 -2.90 16.78
CA PRO A 52 4.11 -1.84 16.17
C PRO A 52 4.24 -1.88 14.64
N ALA A 53 3.14 -1.69 13.90
CA ALA A 53 3.20 -1.68 12.43
C ALA A 53 4.04 -0.51 11.87
N SER A 54 4.20 0.57 12.64
CA SER A 54 5.03 1.73 12.28
C SER A 54 6.48 1.37 12.03
N ASP A 55 7.00 0.40 12.78
CA ASP A 55 8.42 0.01 12.72
C ASP A 55 8.74 -0.72 11.41
N TYR A 56 7.70 -1.19 10.72
CA TYR A 56 7.75 -1.94 9.48
C TYR A 56 7.10 -1.19 8.31
N ALA A 57 6.89 0.13 8.43
CA ALA A 57 6.15 0.92 7.43
C ALA A 57 6.74 0.88 6.01
N ARG A 58 8.04 0.57 5.87
CA ARG A 58 8.73 0.44 4.58
C ARG A 58 8.78 -0.99 4.04
N ILE A 59 8.36 -1.97 4.82
CA ILE A 59 8.40 -3.38 4.45
C ILE A 59 7.07 -3.75 3.80
N GLN A 60 7.13 -4.44 2.68
CA GLN A 60 5.93 -4.90 1.99
C GLN A 60 5.35 -6.12 2.72
N PRO A 61 4.03 -6.12 3.03
CA PRO A 61 3.37 -7.29 3.56
C PRO A 61 3.52 -8.46 2.60
N MET A 62 3.73 -9.65 3.15
CA MET A 62 4.00 -10.85 2.37
C MET A 62 3.02 -11.96 2.72
N MET A 63 2.58 -12.70 1.70
CA MET A 63 1.85 -13.95 1.86
C MET A 63 2.59 -15.04 1.11
N ILE A 64 2.96 -16.09 1.84
CA ILE A 64 3.69 -17.25 1.31
C ILE A 64 2.76 -18.45 1.39
N PRO A 65 2.10 -18.84 0.29
CA PRO A 65 1.30 -20.05 0.27
C PRO A 65 2.20 -21.28 0.35
N SER A 66 1.76 -22.30 1.08
CA SER A 66 2.37 -23.63 1.06
C SER A 66 1.27 -24.67 1.22
N PHE A 67 1.39 -25.88 0.69
CA PHE A 67 0.33 -26.89 0.81
C PHE A 67 0.83 -28.11 1.59
N GLY A 68 1.62 -27.86 2.65
CA GLY A 68 2.31 -28.90 3.43
C GLY A 68 3.69 -29.27 2.88
N GLU A 69 4.13 -28.62 1.80
CA GLU A 69 5.44 -28.86 1.17
C GLU A 69 6.59 -28.22 1.96
N ASN A 70 6.32 -27.11 2.63
CA ASN A 70 7.31 -26.39 3.44
C ASN A 70 7.03 -26.57 4.93
N THR A 71 8.10 -26.59 5.70
CA THR A 71 7.99 -26.54 7.15
C THR A 71 7.74 -25.11 7.61
N VAL A 72 7.21 -24.96 8.82
CA VAL A 72 7.05 -23.66 9.46
C VAL A 72 8.37 -22.88 9.48
N ALA A 73 9.49 -23.53 9.84
CA ALA A 73 10.80 -22.88 9.90
C ALA A 73 11.23 -22.25 8.57
N GLN A 74 11.01 -22.95 7.46
CA GLN A 74 11.34 -22.45 6.12
C GLN A 74 10.55 -21.19 5.79
N LEU A 75 9.24 -21.18 6.07
CA LEU A 75 8.42 -20.00 5.81
C LEU A 75 8.79 -18.83 6.72
N GLN A 76 9.12 -19.09 7.98
CA GLN A 76 9.59 -18.06 8.90
C GLN A 76 10.92 -17.45 8.45
N GLU A 77 11.81 -18.25 7.88
CA GLU A 77 13.08 -17.78 7.30
C GLU A 77 12.85 -16.87 6.09
N PHE A 78 11.93 -17.25 5.18
CA PHE A 78 11.56 -16.39 4.05
C PHE A 78 10.95 -15.06 4.51
N ALA A 79 10.06 -15.09 5.50
CA ALA A 79 9.47 -13.89 6.09
C ALA A 79 10.53 -13.01 6.78
N LEU A 80 11.47 -13.61 7.49
CA LEU A 80 12.60 -12.88 8.09
C LEU A 80 13.46 -12.21 7.01
N LYS A 81 13.79 -12.93 5.94
CA LYS A 81 14.56 -12.37 4.82
C LYS A 81 13.86 -11.17 4.20
N ASN A 82 12.54 -11.25 3.97
CA ASN A 82 11.75 -10.13 3.43
C ASN A 82 11.80 -8.89 4.34
N ARG A 83 11.74 -9.06 5.66
CA ARG A 83 11.83 -7.94 6.60
C ARG A 83 13.17 -7.22 6.57
N HIS A 84 14.23 -7.90 6.13
CA HIS A 84 15.57 -7.32 5.97
C HIS A 84 15.91 -6.94 4.53
N ASP A 85 15.00 -7.14 3.58
CA ASP A 85 15.25 -6.82 2.18
C ASP A 85 14.94 -5.34 1.88
N GLU A 86 15.98 -4.54 1.74
CA GLU A 86 15.86 -3.11 1.39
C GLU A 86 15.66 -2.86 -0.10
N TYR A 87 15.77 -3.89 -0.97
CA TYR A 87 15.73 -3.72 -2.43
C TYR A 87 14.44 -3.02 -2.86
N TRP A 88 13.30 -3.55 -2.42
CA TRP A 88 12.00 -3.01 -2.79
C TRP A 88 11.73 -1.63 -2.18
N ALA A 89 12.21 -1.40 -0.95
CA ALA A 89 12.12 -0.08 -0.33
C ALA A 89 12.89 0.98 -1.14
N LYS A 90 14.12 0.66 -1.57
CA LYS A 90 14.92 1.55 -2.43
C LYS A 90 14.27 1.75 -3.80
N ARG A 91 13.71 0.70 -4.39
CA ARG A 91 13.03 0.79 -5.68
C ARG A 91 11.81 1.72 -5.63
N VAL A 92 11.05 1.68 -4.53
CA VAL A 92 9.94 2.60 -4.30
C VAL A 92 10.43 4.04 -4.17
N ASP A 93 11.52 4.27 -3.42
CA ASP A 93 12.11 5.61 -3.26
C ASP A 93 12.59 6.18 -4.61
N GLU A 94 13.23 5.37 -5.46
CA GLU A 94 13.62 5.74 -6.82
C GLU A 94 12.41 6.12 -7.68
N MET A 95 11.37 5.28 -7.70
CA MET A 95 10.17 5.53 -8.49
C MET A 95 9.40 6.77 -8.02
N LEU A 96 9.38 7.03 -6.71
CA LEU A 96 8.79 8.25 -6.15
C LEU A 96 9.60 9.49 -6.52
N ALA A 97 10.94 9.42 -6.50
CA ALA A 97 11.80 10.52 -6.91
C ALA A 97 11.67 10.85 -8.41
N GLU A 98 11.41 9.85 -9.24
CA GLU A 98 11.15 10.02 -10.67
C GLU A 98 9.71 10.45 -10.99
N SER A 99 8.80 10.42 -10.01
CA SER A 99 7.39 10.72 -10.23
C SER A 99 7.12 12.21 -10.30
N THR A 100 6.76 12.71 -11.49
CA THR A 100 6.26 14.10 -11.68
C THR A 100 4.77 14.24 -11.40
N LEU A 101 4.07 13.16 -11.05
CA LEU A 101 2.60 13.13 -10.94
C LEU A 101 2.06 14.20 -9.98
N ILE A 102 2.73 14.39 -8.84
CA ILE A 102 2.33 15.40 -7.85
C ILE A 102 2.54 16.81 -8.41
N GLU A 103 3.67 17.05 -9.05
CA GLU A 103 3.99 18.36 -9.65
C GLU A 103 3.02 18.71 -10.79
N ASP A 104 2.72 17.73 -11.65
CA ASP A 104 1.79 17.90 -12.76
C ASP A 104 0.37 18.17 -12.26
N HIS A 105 -0.06 17.50 -11.19
CA HIS A 105 -1.37 17.75 -10.59
C HIS A 105 -1.46 19.12 -9.91
N LEU A 106 -0.40 19.55 -9.22
CA LEU A 106 -0.32 20.91 -8.66
C LEU A 106 -0.36 21.98 -9.75
N ARG A 107 0.37 21.77 -10.85
CA ARG A 107 0.35 22.67 -12.01
C ARG A 107 -1.06 22.78 -12.61
N GLN A 108 -1.78 21.66 -12.72
CA GLN A 108 -3.16 21.65 -13.21
C GLN A 108 -4.11 22.40 -12.28
N PHE A 109 -3.97 22.21 -10.96
CA PHE A 109 -4.76 22.97 -9.97
C PHE A 109 -4.55 24.47 -10.07
N GLU A 110 -3.31 24.93 -10.28
CA GLU A 110 -3.00 26.36 -10.45
C GLU A 110 -3.67 26.93 -11.71
N VAL A 111 -3.59 26.21 -12.83
CA VAL A 111 -4.25 26.59 -14.08
C VAL A 111 -5.77 26.69 -13.89
N ASP A 112 -6.39 25.70 -13.26
CA ASP A 112 -7.84 25.71 -13.00
C ASP A 112 -8.25 26.86 -12.08
N ARG A 113 -7.44 27.13 -11.05
CA ARG A 113 -7.67 28.26 -10.14
C ARG A 113 -7.55 29.60 -10.85
N GLU A 114 -6.59 29.77 -11.76
CA GLU A 114 -6.49 30.99 -12.59
C GLU A 114 -7.70 31.14 -13.51
N VAL A 115 -8.14 30.07 -14.18
CA VAL A 115 -9.33 30.07 -15.03
C VAL A 115 -10.59 30.46 -14.25
N ILE A 116 -10.76 29.94 -13.03
CA ILE A 116 -11.88 30.30 -12.14
C ILE A 116 -11.80 31.77 -11.72
N ARG A 117 -10.59 32.26 -11.41
CA ARG A 117 -10.36 33.66 -10.99
C ARG A 117 -10.55 34.66 -12.12
N ASN A 118 -10.34 34.26 -13.38
CA ASN A 118 -10.54 35.09 -14.56
C ASN A 118 -12.03 35.24 -14.96
N ARG A 119 -12.93 35.29 -13.98
CA ARG A 119 -14.37 35.56 -14.16
C ARG A 119 -14.63 37.04 -14.00
N SER A 120 -14.91 37.72 -15.11
CA SER A 120 -15.42 39.09 -15.08
C SER A 120 -16.92 39.08 -14.80
N HIS A 121 -17.39 39.98 -13.92
CA HIS A 121 -18.80 40.17 -13.59
C HIS A 121 -19.25 41.51 -14.17
N PHE A 122 -20.29 41.51 -14.99
CA PHE A 122 -20.84 42.74 -15.58
C PHE A 122 -22.30 42.93 -15.14
N GLY A 123 -22.58 44.07 -14.47
CA GLY A 123 -23.85 44.82 -14.41
C GLY A 123 -25.14 44.15 -13.90
N PRO A 124 -26.16 44.94 -13.50
CA PRO A 124 -27.35 44.40 -12.81
C PRO A 124 -28.30 43.68 -13.80
N GLY A 125 -28.43 42.35 -13.61
CA GLY A 125 -29.14 41.41 -14.50
C GLY A 125 -28.27 40.20 -14.90
N ILE A 126 -27.44 39.72 -13.96
CA ILE A 126 -26.12 39.11 -14.17
C ILE A 126 -26.11 37.91 -15.14
N ALA A 127 -25.40 38.05 -16.26
CA ALA A 127 -24.90 36.95 -17.07
C ALA A 127 -23.40 36.75 -16.77
N ALA A 128 -23.04 35.62 -16.16
CA ALA A 128 -21.64 35.25 -15.96
C ALA A 128 -21.09 34.60 -17.23
N GLN A 129 -20.18 35.26 -17.95
CA GLN A 129 -19.49 34.66 -19.09
C GLN A 129 -18.08 34.21 -18.67
N ARG A 130 -17.71 32.97 -19.00
CA ARG A 130 -16.34 32.47 -18.83
C ARG A 130 -15.46 33.11 -19.92
N ASN A 131 -14.56 34.02 -19.55
CA ASN A 131 -13.50 34.46 -20.47
C ASN A 131 -12.64 33.24 -20.80
N GLY A 132 -12.47 32.97 -22.09
CA GLY A 132 -11.97 31.70 -22.63
C GLY A 132 -10.65 31.21 -22.03
N TYR A 133 -10.45 29.90 -22.11
CA TYR A 133 -9.28 29.17 -21.63
C TYR A 133 -7.96 29.86 -22.07
N PRO A 134 -6.98 30.05 -21.18
CA PRO A 134 -5.73 30.73 -21.53
C PRO A 134 -5.07 30.08 -22.75
N ARG A 135 -4.80 30.87 -23.79
CA ARG A 135 -4.26 30.38 -25.08
C ARG A 135 -2.93 29.62 -24.96
N LYS A 136 -2.15 29.84 -23.88
CA LYS A 136 -0.95 29.05 -23.58
C LYS A 136 -1.28 27.60 -23.20
N ALA A 137 -2.25 27.39 -22.30
CA ALA A 137 -2.68 26.06 -21.88
C ALA A 137 -3.36 25.26 -23.02
N ALA A 138 -4.06 25.95 -23.94
CA ALA A 138 -4.63 25.33 -25.13
C ALA A 138 -3.57 24.83 -26.15
N ARG A 139 -2.38 25.48 -26.20
CA ARG A 139 -1.29 25.06 -27.09
C ARG A 139 -0.51 23.85 -26.59
N GLU A 140 -0.47 23.64 -25.27
CA GLU A 140 0.22 22.49 -24.66
C GLU A 140 -0.60 21.21 -24.77
N HIS A 141 -1.93 21.26 -24.62
CA HIS A 141 -2.81 20.11 -24.85
C HIS A 141 -3.02 19.74 -26.32
N GLY A 142 -2.80 20.67 -27.26
CA GLY A 142 -2.95 20.42 -28.70
C GLY A 142 -1.72 19.84 -29.41
N ARG A 143 -0.67 19.47 -28.67
CA ARG A 143 0.59 18.90 -29.22
C ARG A 143 0.76 17.41 -28.96
N SER A 144 -0.21 16.74 -28.32
CA SER A 144 -0.26 15.29 -28.20
C SER A 144 -1.19 14.69 -29.26
N THR A 145 -0.78 14.74 -30.53
CA THR A 145 -1.24 13.86 -31.62
C THR A 145 -0.08 13.66 -32.58
#